data_AF-Q9D1Z8-F1
#
_entry.id   AF-Q9D1Z8-F1
#
_cell.length_a   1.000
_cell.length_b   1.000
_cell.length_c   1.000
_cell.angle_alpha   90.00
_cell.angle_beta   90.00
_cell.angle_gamma   90.00
#
_symmetry.space_group_name_H-M   'P 1'
#
loop_
_entity.id
_entity.type
_entity.pdbx_description
1 polymer ?
#
loop_
_entity_poly.entity_id
_entity_poly.type
_entity_poly.pdbx_seq_one_letter_code
_entity_poly.pdbx_strand_id
1 'polypeptide(L)'
;MFYYRTVNGLQPPIKVMTPGRILMKKWIHLTVQVHQTAISFFVDGLEENSTAFDTRTLHDSVTDSVSSVIQVGQSLNGSEQFVGRMQDFRLYNVSLTNREILEVFSGDFPHLHIQPHCRCPGSHPRVHPSVQQYCIPNGAGDTPEHRMSRLNPEAHPFSFINDDDVATSWISHVFTNITQLYEGVAISIDLENGQYQVTRDGRAGVHALAAAVK
;
A
#
# COMPACT_ATOMS: atom_id res chain seq x y z
N MET A 1 -8.61 -2.00 -23.48
CA MET A 1 -8.72 -0.56 -23.75
C MET A 1 -9.50 0.06 -22.60
N PHE A 2 -9.15 1.27 -22.17
CA PHE A 2 -9.81 1.99 -21.09
C PHE A 2 -10.38 3.31 -21.63
N TYR A 3 -11.70 3.44 -21.61
CA TYR A 3 -12.40 4.65 -22.04
C TYR A 3 -12.73 5.52 -20.84
N TYR A 4 -12.55 6.84 -20.97
CA TYR A 4 -12.82 7.78 -19.89
C TYR A 4 -13.36 9.10 -20.41
N ARG A 5 -14.01 9.85 -19.52
CA ARG A 5 -14.54 11.19 -19.79
C ARG A 5 -13.85 12.19 -18.87
N THR A 6 -13.75 13.42 -19.38
CA THR A 6 -13.31 14.60 -18.64
C THR A 6 -14.40 15.66 -18.75
N VAL A 7 -14.17 16.83 -18.14
CA VAL A 7 -15.07 17.99 -18.30
C VAL A 7 -15.29 18.38 -19.77
N ASN A 8 -14.36 18.03 -20.65
CA ASN A 8 -14.41 18.33 -22.09
C ASN A 8 -15.05 17.20 -22.93
N GLY A 9 -15.57 16.14 -22.28
CA GLY A 9 -16.25 15.03 -22.94
C GLY A 9 -15.43 13.75 -23.03
N LEU A 10 -15.83 12.86 -23.94
CA LEU A 10 -15.20 11.54 -24.15
C LEU A 10 -13.78 11.71 -24.71
N GLN A 11 -12.82 11.08 -24.05
CA GLN A 11 -11.41 11.12 -24.45
C GLN A 11 -11.01 9.89 -25.27
N PRO A 12 -9.93 9.98 -26.07
CA PRO A 12 -9.34 8.81 -26.71
C PRO A 12 -9.00 7.72 -25.68
N PRO A 13 -9.30 6.44 -25.96
CA PRO A 13 -9.06 5.38 -25.00
C PRO A 13 -7.57 5.14 -24.77
N ILE A 14 -7.21 4.82 -23.53
CA ILE A 14 -5.89 4.30 -23.21
C ILE A 14 -5.82 2.84 -23.66
N LYS A 15 -4.82 2.54 -24.49
CA LYS A 15 -4.52 1.19 -24.97
C LYS A 15 -3.30 0.67 -24.22
N VAL A 16 -3.51 -0.38 -23.44
CA VAL A 16 -2.45 -1.14 -22.76
C VAL A 16 -2.28 -2.45 -23.48
N MET A 17 -1.05 -2.75 -23.88
CA MET A 17 -0.70 -4.02 -24.52
C MET A 17 -0.21 -4.99 -23.44
N THR A 18 -0.85 -6.15 -23.33
CA THR A 18 -0.53 -7.18 -22.33
C THR A 18 -0.04 -8.47 -22.98
N PRO A 19 1.01 -8.44 -23.84
CA PRO A 19 1.45 -9.62 -24.57
C PRO A 19 1.88 -10.72 -23.61
N GLY A 20 1.30 -11.91 -23.77
CA GLY A 20 1.62 -13.08 -22.95
C GLY A 20 1.13 -13.06 -21.50
N ARG A 21 0.57 -11.95 -21.01
CA ARG A 21 0.06 -11.83 -19.62
C ARG A 21 -1.38 -12.30 -19.47
N ILE A 22 -2.21 -12.05 -20.48
CA ILE A 22 -3.60 -12.53 -20.50
C ILE A 22 -3.63 -13.85 -21.27
N LEU A 23 -3.67 -14.96 -20.54
CA LEU A 23 -3.73 -16.29 -21.10
C LEU A 23 -5.17 -16.76 -21.24
N MET A 24 -5.50 -17.39 -22.37
CA MET A 24 -6.83 -17.94 -22.62
C MET A 24 -7.20 -18.98 -21.55
N LYS A 25 -8.46 -18.92 -21.09
CA LYS A 25 -9.05 -19.86 -20.12
C LYS A 25 -8.38 -19.90 -18.74
N LYS A 26 -7.58 -18.89 -18.39
CA LYS A 26 -7.06 -18.71 -17.03
C LYS A 26 -7.74 -17.52 -16.37
N TRP A 27 -7.95 -17.63 -15.07
CA TRP A 27 -8.32 -16.47 -14.25
C TRP A 27 -7.15 -15.51 -14.19
N ILE A 28 -7.46 -14.22 -14.28
CA ILE A 28 -6.52 -13.13 -14.06
C ILE A 28 -7.14 -12.16 -13.06
N HIS A 29 -6.31 -11.56 -12.22
CA HIS A 29 -6.73 -10.46 -11.36
C HIS A 29 -6.28 -9.14 -12.00
N LEU A 30 -7.25 -8.33 -12.42
CA LEU A 30 -6.99 -7.02 -13.02
C LEU A 30 -7.33 -5.93 -12.01
N THR A 31 -6.37 -5.04 -11.75
CA THR A 31 -6.62 -3.81 -10.98
C THR A 31 -6.26 -2.59 -11.82
N VAL A 32 -7.12 -1.58 -11.76
CA VAL A 32 -6.89 -0.25 -12.35
C VAL A 32 -6.92 0.76 -11.22
N GLN A 33 -5.79 1.41 -10.99
CA GLN A 33 -5.63 2.47 -10.01
C GLN A 33 -5.65 3.80 -10.75
N VAL A 34 -6.47 4.74 -10.28
CA VAL A 34 -6.54 6.10 -10.84
C VAL A 34 -6.36 7.10 -9.71
N HIS A 35 -5.38 7.99 -9.86
CA HIS A 35 -5.18 9.13 -8.96
C HIS A 35 -4.95 10.39 -9.79
N GLN A 36 -5.90 11.33 -9.73
CA GLN A 36 -5.93 12.51 -10.59
C GLN A 36 -5.84 12.10 -12.07
N THR A 37 -4.71 12.37 -12.73
CA THR A 37 -4.44 12.00 -14.12
C THR A 37 -3.53 10.78 -14.26
N ALA A 38 -2.97 10.24 -13.17
CA ALA A 38 -2.18 9.03 -13.22
C ALA A 38 -3.10 7.80 -13.24
N ILE A 39 -2.91 6.91 -14.22
CA ILE A 39 -3.59 5.63 -14.31
C ILE A 39 -2.57 4.50 -14.37
N SER A 40 -2.69 3.53 -13.45
CA SER A 40 -1.80 2.37 -13.34
C SER A 40 -2.58 1.08 -13.45
N PHE A 41 -2.03 0.13 -14.21
CA PHE A 41 -2.62 -1.17 -14.48
C PHE A 41 -1.80 -2.27 -13.82
N PHE A 42 -2.48 -3.24 -13.23
CA PHE A 42 -1.88 -4.36 -12.51
C PHE A 42 -2.52 -5.65 -13.00
N VAL A 43 -1.68 -6.64 -13.35
CA VAL A 43 -2.13 -7.96 -13.81
C VAL A 43 -1.49 -8.99 -12.90
N ASP A 44 -2.32 -9.67 -12.12
CA ASP A 44 -1.91 -10.64 -11.09
C ASP A 44 -1.00 -10.00 -10.01
N GLY A 45 -1.40 -8.83 -9.51
CA GLY A 45 -0.70 -8.09 -8.46
C GLY A 45 0.37 -7.14 -9.00
N LEU A 46 1.51 -7.07 -8.31
CA LEU A 46 2.65 -6.21 -8.65
C LEU A 46 3.67 -6.98 -9.51
N GLU A 47 4.46 -6.25 -10.30
CA GLU A 47 5.67 -6.83 -10.90
C GLU A 47 6.76 -7.07 -9.83
N GLU A 48 7.83 -7.80 -10.20
CA GLU A 48 8.93 -8.18 -9.29
C GLU A 48 9.52 -6.98 -8.50
N ASN A 49 9.55 -5.79 -9.10
CA ASN A 49 10.07 -4.56 -8.48
C ASN A 49 8.99 -3.73 -7.76
N SER A 50 7.88 -4.35 -7.35
CA SER A 50 6.72 -3.70 -6.71
C SER A 50 6.05 -2.61 -7.57
N THR A 51 6.25 -2.66 -8.89
CA THR A 51 5.71 -1.69 -9.86
C THR A 51 4.38 -2.16 -10.42
N ALA A 52 3.63 -1.19 -10.98
CA ALA A 52 2.53 -1.50 -11.89
C ALA A 52 3.05 -2.15 -13.18
N PHE A 53 2.18 -2.89 -13.87
CA PHE A 53 2.46 -3.46 -15.19
C PHE A 53 2.62 -2.36 -16.25
N ASP A 54 1.73 -1.36 -16.25
CA ASP A 54 1.84 -0.17 -17.09
C ASP A 54 1.31 1.04 -16.32
N THR A 55 1.86 2.22 -16.56
CA THR A 55 1.37 3.49 -16.00
C THR A 55 1.36 4.54 -17.09
N ARG A 56 0.23 5.25 -17.19
CA ARG A 56 -0.01 6.29 -18.19
C ARG A 56 -0.51 7.55 -17.52
N THR A 57 -0.34 8.66 -18.23
CA THR A 57 -0.93 9.95 -17.85
C THR A 57 -2.13 10.20 -18.75
N LEU A 58 -3.29 10.39 -18.13
CA LEU A 58 -4.51 10.84 -18.77
C LEU A 58 -4.37 12.29 -19.21
N HIS A 59 -5.14 12.69 -20.23
CA HIS A 59 -5.16 14.07 -20.69
C HIS A 59 -5.67 15.03 -19.60
N ASP A 60 -6.65 14.57 -18.82
CA ASP A 60 -7.25 15.33 -17.72
C ASP A 60 -7.91 14.36 -16.72
N SER A 61 -8.34 14.87 -15.58
CA SER A 61 -8.95 14.11 -14.51
C SER A 61 -10.25 13.44 -14.97
N VAL A 62 -10.45 12.19 -14.57
CA VAL A 62 -11.69 11.46 -14.85
C VAL A 62 -12.84 12.15 -14.12
N THR A 63 -13.90 12.47 -14.85
CA THR A 63 -15.12 13.07 -14.27
C THR A 63 -16.30 12.14 -14.44
N ASP A 64 -17.13 12.05 -13.40
CA ASP A 64 -18.38 11.33 -13.49
C ASP A 64 -19.49 12.21 -14.10
N SER A 65 -20.39 11.60 -14.86
CA SER A 65 -21.59 12.27 -15.35
C SER A 65 -22.65 12.28 -14.24
N VAL A 66 -23.43 13.36 -14.14
CA VAL A 66 -24.47 13.55 -13.09
C VAL A 66 -25.55 12.44 -13.10
N SER A 67 -25.62 11.62 -14.14
CA SER A 67 -26.56 10.51 -14.32
C SER A 67 -25.87 9.17 -14.56
N SER A 68 -24.74 8.90 -13.89
CA SER A 68 -23.97 7.67 -14.11
C SER A 68 -24.69 6.44 -13.55
N VAL A 69 -24.71 5.38 -14.35
CA VAL A 69 -25.19 4.05 -13.95
C VAL A 69 -24.00 3.12 -14.00
N ILE A 70 -23.72 2.44 -12.89
CA ILE A 70 -22.70 1.38 -12.87
C ILE A 70 -23.28 0.17 -13.59
N GLN A 71 -22.67 -0.20 -14.70
CA GLN A 71 -22.98 -1.40 -15.46
C GLN A 71 -21.74 -2.27 -15.53
N VAL A 72 -21.91 -3.58 -15.27
CA VAL A 72 -20.84 -4.56 -15.31
C VAL A 72 -21.19 -5.62 -16.35
N GLY A 73 -20.23 -5.95 -17.22
CA GLY A 73 -20.41 -6.98 -18.24
C GLY A 73 -21.11 -6.52 -19.52
N GLN A 74 -21.34 -5.23 -19.70
CA GLN A 74 -21.83 -4.66 -20.96
C GLN A 74 -21.34 -3.22 -21.18
N SER A 75 -21.35 -2.76 -22.43
CA SER A 75 -21.17 -1.34 -22.76
C SER A 75 -22.37 -0.48 -22.33
N LEU A 76 -22.17 0.84 -22.18
CA LEU A 76 -23.23 1.79 -21.76
C LEU A 76 -24.47 1.80 -22.67
N ASN A 77 -24.30 1.48 -23.96
CA ASN A 77 -25.39 1.36 -24.93
C ASN A 77 -25.97 -0.06 -25.04
N GLY A 78 -25.47 -1.02 -24.25
CA GLY A 78 -25.92 -2.41 -24.21
C GLY A 78 -25.50 -3.28 -25.41
N SER A 79 -24.72 -2.76 -26.35
CA SER A 79 -24.36 -3.49 -27.59
C SER A 79 -23.22 -4.48 -27.42
N GLU A 80 -22.28 -4.24 -26.50
CA GLU A 80 -21.08 -5.05 -26.32
C GLU A 80 -21.18 -5.82 -25.00
N GLN A 81 -21.59 -7.08 -25.06
CA GLN A 81 -21.63 -7.96 -23.89
C GLN A 81 -20.27 -8.60 -23.63
N PHE A 82 -19.90 -8.70 -22.35
CA PHE A 82 -18.71 -9.42 -21.94
C PHE A 82 -18.92 -10.92 -22.11
N VAL A 83 -18.03 -11.56 -22.89
CA VAL A 83 -18.04 -13.00 -23.11
C VAL A 83 -16.97 -13.65 -22.23
N GLY A 84 -17.38 -14.19 -21.09
CA GLY A 84 -16.46 -14.85 -20.16
C GLY A 84 -17.07 -15.04 -18.77
N ARG A 85 -16.20 -15.24 -17.78
CA ARG A 85 -16.58 -15.26 -16.36
C ARG A 85 -15.93 -14.08 -15.65
N MET A 86 -16.67 -13.46 -14.74
CA MET A 86 -16.19 -12.41 -13.84
C MET A 86 -16.50 -12.82 -12.41
N GLN A 87 -15.60 -12.49 -11.49
CA GLN A 87 -15.77 -12.74 -10.06
C GLN A 87 -15.07 -11.62 -9.29
N ASP A 88 -15.57 -11.34 -8.09
CA ASP A 88 -14.96 -10.41 -7.12
C ASP A 88 -14.77 -8.97 -7.65
N PHE A 89 -15.84 -8.40 -8.19
CA PHE A 89 -15.82 -7.01 -8.64
C PHE A 89 -15.84 -6.06 -7.44
N ARG A 90 -14.81 -5.22 -7.33
CA ARG A 90 -14.66 -4.22 -6.27
C ARG A 90 -14.40 -2.84 -6.86
N LEU A 91 -15.03 -1.82 -6.28
CA LEU A 91 -14.79 -0.41 -6.60
C LEU A 91 -14.49 0.33 -5.30
N TYR A 92 -13.39 1.07 -5.29
CA TYR A 92 -12.95 1.86 -4.14
C TYR A 92 -13.10 3.35 -4.47
N ASN A 93 -13.57 4.13 -3.50
CA ASN A 93 -13.65 5.59 -3.59
C ASN A 93 -12.28 6.28 -3.34
N VAL A 94 -11.24 5.50 -3.09
CA VAL A 94 -9.87 5.93 -2.85
C VAL A 94 -8.92 5.14 -3.74
N SER A 95 -7.82 5.79 -4.15
CA SER A 95 -6.73 5.09 -4.83
C SER A 95 -6.02 4.21 -3.82
N LEU A 96 -6.14 2.88 -3.97
CA LEU A 96 -5.37 1.92 -3.18
C LEU A 96 -3.86 2.13 -3.40
N THR A 97 -3.04 1.80 -2.41
CA THR A 97 -1.58 1.74 -2.56
C THR A 97 -1.15 0.44 -3.25
N ASN A 98 0.07 0.37 -3.79
CA ASN A 98 0.57 -0.86 -4.42
C ASN A 98 0.57 -2.04 -3.43
N ARG A 99 0.82 -1.76 -2.15
CA ARG A 99 0.80 -2.79 -1.09
C ARG A 99 -0.59 -3.35 -0.83
N GLU A 100 -1.61 -2.49 -0.86
CA GLU A 100 -3.02 -2.91 -0.73
C GLU A 100 -3.49 -3.66 -1.98
N ILE A 101 -3.01 -3.29 -3.16
CA ILE A 101 -3.31 -4.04 -4.40
C ILE A 101 -2.75 -5.46 -4.31
N LEU A 102 -1.54 -5.62 -3.76
CA LEU A 102 -0.97 -6.94 -3.50
C LEU A 102 -1.81 -7.73 -2.49
N GLU A 103 -2.23 -7.11 -1.39
CA GLU A 103 -3.12 -7.76 -0.41
C GLU A 103 -4.45 -8.18 -1.01
N VAL A 104 -5.08 -7.36 -1.85
CA VAL A 104 -6.32 -7.73 -2.54
C VAL A 104 -6.10 -8.92 -3.47
N PHE A 105 -4.95 -8.99 -4.12
CA PHE A 105 -4.61 -10.08 -5.05
C PHE A 105 -4.24 -11.39 -4.35
N SER A 106 -3.30 -11.36 -3.40
CA SER A 106 -2.72 -12.56 -2.79
C SER A 106 -3.29 -12.89 -1.41
N GLY A 107 -3.95 -11.94 -0.76
CA GLY A 107 -4.31 -12.01 0.67
C GLY A 107 -3.15 -11.66 1.61
N ASP A 108 -1.95 -11.43 1.09
CA ASP A 108 -0.78 -11.09 1.88
C ASP A 108 -0.57 -9.58 1.90
N PHE A 109 -0.51 -8.99 3.08
CA PHE A 109 -0.15 -7.59 3.26
C PHE A 109 1.33 -7.45 3.65
N PRO A 110 2.22 -6.99 2.76
CA PRO A 110 3.64 -6.92 3.04
C PRO A 110 3.97 -6.16 4.34
N HIS A 111 4.73 -6.81 5.20
CA HIS A 111 5.29 -6.16 6.37
C HIS A 111 6.32 -5.12 5.95
N LEU A 112 6.27 -3.96 6.59
CA LEU A 112 7.23 -2.88 6.43
C LEU A 112 7.81 -2.54 7.78
N HIS A 113 8.97 -1.87 7.72
CA HIS A 113 9.72 -1.48 8.88
C HIS A 113 8.98 -0.47 9.78
N ILE A 114 8.49 0.62 9.17
CA ILE A 114 7.57 1.56 9.80
C ILE A 114 6.19 0.89 9.94
N GLN A 115 5.47 1.20 11.02
CA GLN A 115 4.15 0.64 11.31
C GLN A 115 3.28 0.50 10.04
N PRO A 116 2.67 -0.67 9.83
CA PRO A 116 1.91 -0.96 8.62
C PRO A 116 0.76 0.02 8.37
N HIS A 117 0.28 0.74 9.38
CA HIS A 117 -0.79 1.73 9.23
C HIS A 117 -0.34 3.03 8.52
N CYS A 118 0.97 3.31 8.43
CA CYS A 118 1.49 4.47 7.69
C CYS A 118 1.38 4.21 6.18
N ARG A 119 0.24 4.57 5.58
CA ARG A 119 -0.03 4.39 4.15
C ARG A 119 0.72 5.42 3.32
N CYS A 120 1.18 4.99 2.17
CA CYS A 120 1.59 5.92 1.12
C CYS A 120 0.38 6.68 0.58
N PRO A 121 0.51 7.96 0.21
CA PRO A 121 -0.59 8.71 -0.40
C PRO A 121 -0.80 8.28 -1.85
N GLY A 122 -2.00 8.56 -2.38
CA GLY A 122 -2.35 8.16 -3.76
C GLY A 122 -1.46 8.76 -4.85
N SER A 123 -0.78 9.88 -4.59
CA SER A 123 0.20 10.47 -5.53
C SER A 123 1.50 9.67 -5.61
N HIS A 124 1.83 8.93 -4.55
CA HIS A 124 3.06 8.13 -4.43
C HIS A 124 2.71 6.75 -3.90
N PRO A 125 1.95 5.92 -4.61
CA PRO A 125 1.35 4.70 -4.04
C PRO A 125 2.35 3.55 -3.81
N ARG A 126 3.61 3.67 -4.28
CA ARG A 126 4.65 2.65 -4.18
C ARG A 126 5.61 2.98 -3.05
N VAL A 127 5.95 2.01 -2.22
CA VAL A 127 7.02 2.13 -1.22
C VAL A 127 8.36 2.01 -1.94
N HIS A 128 9.32 2.88 -1.62
CA HIS A 128 10.64 2.81 -2.21
C HIS A 128 11.35 1.51 -1.83
N PRO A 129 11.85 0.71 -2.79
CA PRO A 129 12.29 -0.66 -2.53
C PRO A 129 13.50 -0.74 -1.60
N SER A 130 14.47 0.17 -1.74
CA SER A 130 15.68 0.18 -0.90
C SER A 130 15.55 1.01 0.38
N VAL A 131 14.54 1.88 0.49
CA VAL A 131 14.45 2.90 1.55
C VAL A 131 12.99 3.07 1.96
N GLN A 132 12.48 2.12 2.73
CA GLN A 132 11.04 1.97 3.01
C GLN A 132 10.38 3.16 3.72
N GLN A 133 11.15 4.15 4.20
CA GLN A 133 10.63 5.40 4.75
C GLN A 133 10.06 6.37 3.71
N TYR A 134 10.28 6.09 2.42
CA TYR A 134 9.80 6.94 1.34
C TYR A 134 8.77 6.23 0.47
N CYS A 135 7.86 7.01 -0.07
CA CYS A 135 6.98 6.63 -1.15
C CYS A 135 7.42 7.28 -2.46
N ILE A 136 7.13 6.62 -3.57
CA ILE A 136 7.41 7.08 -4.93
C ILE A 136 6.18 6.87 -5.84
N PRO A 137 6.03 7.66 -6.90
CA PRO A 137 4.97 7.48 -7.88
C PRO A 137 5.11 6.17 -8.67
N ASN A 138 4.00 5.69 -9.21
CA ASN A 138 4.06 4.69 -10.27
C ASN A 138 4.59 5.35 -11.57
N GLY A 139 5.32 4.59 -12.39
CA GLY A 139 5.93 5.10 -13.62
C GLY A 139 7.17 5.97 -13.44
N ALA A 140 7.50 6.38 -12.21
CA ALA A 140 8.77 7.01 -11.87
C ALA A 140 9.83 5.96 -11.54
N GLY A 141 11.10 6.26 -11.85
CA GLY A 141 12.24 5.47 -11.39
C GLY A 141 12.41 5.56 -9.86
N ASP A 142 13.27 4.70 -9.30
CA ASP A 142 13.60 4.68 -7.87
C ASP A 142 14.59 5.80 -7.51
N THR A 143 14.33 7.03 -8.00
CA THR A 143 15.20 8.18 -7.79
C THR A 143 14.74 9.04 -6.61
N PRO A 144 15.66 9.76 -5.94
CA PRO A 144 15.29 10.64 -4.83
C PRO A 144 14.42 11.84 -5.18
N GLU A 145 14.40 12.25 -6.46
CA GLU A 145 13.76 13.48 -6.92
C GLU A 145 12.24 13.47 -6.76
N HIS A 146 11.63 12.29 -6.83
CA HIS A 146 10.19 12.10 -6.77
C HIS A 146 9.75 11.38 -5.50
N ARG A 147 10.60 11.29 -4.48
CA ARG A 147 10.26 10.59 -3.25
C ARG A 147 9.62 11.52 -2.25
N MET A 148 8.68 11.00 -1.47
CA MET A 148 8.09 11.71 -0.35
C MET A 148 8.15 10.88 0.93
N SER A 149 8.27 11.55 2.08
CA SER A 149 8.30 10.86 3.37
C SER A 149 6.98 10.13 3.63
N ARG A 150 7.07 8.90 4.16
CA ARG A 150 5.92 8.17 4.71
C ARG A 150 5.50 8.67 6.08
N LEU A 151 6.43 9.28 6.81
CA LEU A 151 6.15 9.85 8.11
C LEU A 151 5.45 11.18 7.92
N ASN A 152 4.40 11.40 8.72
CA ASN A 152 3.74 12.68 8.82
C ASN A 152 4.77 13.73 9.31
N PRO A 153 4.89 14.91 8.68
CA PRO A 153 5.77 15.98 9.16
C PRO A 153 5.45 16.46 10.59
N GLU A 154 4.23 16.23 11.07
CA GLU A 154 3.80 16.54 12.44
C GLU A 154 4.01 15.38 13.42
N ALA A 155 4.60 14.27 12.98
CA ALA A 155 4.93 13.16 13.87
C ALA A 155 5.98 13.59 14.89
N HIS A 156 5.88 13.03 16.11
CA HIS A 156 6.91 13.21 17.11
C HIS A 156 8.27 12.70 16.62
N PRO A 157 9.39 13.28 17.09
CA PRO A 157 10.74 12.84 16.76
C PRO A 157 10.92 11.33 16.94
N PHE A 158 11.60 10.69 15.98
CA PHE A 158 11.78 9.24 16.00
C PHE A 158 12.70 8.79 17.14
N SER A 159 13.58 9.69 17.60
CA SER A 159 14.35 9.55 18.84
C SER A 159 13.55 9.22 20.11
N PHE A 160 12.22 9.44 20.13
CA PHE A 160 11.37 8.97 21.25
C PHE A 160 10.97 7.50 21.14
N ILE A 161 11.11 6.88 19.98
CA ILE A 161 10.68 5.51 19.67
C ILE A 161 11.89 4.59 19.53
N ASN A 162 12.98 5.05 18.92
CA ASN A 162 14.22 4.28 18.73
C ASN A 162 15.46 5.20 18.61
N ASP A 163 16.55 4.69 18.03
CA ASP A 163 17.83 5.35 17.72
C ASP A 163 17.76 6.42 16.60
N ASP A 164 16.59 7.06 16.41
CA ASP A 164 16.34 8.13 15.44
C ASP A 164 16.54 7.72 13.96
N ASP A 165 16.67 6.41 13.69
CA ASP A 165 16.76 5.86 12.34
C ASP A 165 15.45 5.17 11.94
N VAL A 166 14.70 5.78 11.04
CA VAL A 166 13.40 5.30 10.54
C VAL A 166 13.46 3.95 9.79
N ALA A 167 14.66 3.46 9.49
CA ALA A 167 14.90 2.16 8.92
C ALA A 167 15.15 1.05 9.97
N THR A 168 15.22 1.39 11.26
CA THR A 168 15.46 0.45 12.37
C THR A 168 14.28 0.41 13.36
N SER A 169 14.06 -0.78 13.93
CA SER A 169 12.90 -1.06 14.76
C SER A 169 13.37 -1.65 16.06
N TRP A 170 12.67 -1.28 17.12
CA TRP A 170 12.97 -1.82 18.42
C TRP A 170 12.37 -3.22 18.55
N ILE A 171 13.23 -4.23 18.67
CA ILE A 171 12.84 -5.61 18.93
C ILE A 171 13.12 -5.90 20.40
N SER A 172 12.06 -6.04 21.18
CA SER A 172 12.17 -6.45 22.58
C SER A 172 12.32 -7.97 22.67
N HIS A 173 13.42 -8.46 23.26
CA HIS A 173 13.61 -9.87 23.59
C HIS A 173 12.92 -10.28 24.91
N VAL A 174 11.90 -9.54 25.35
CA VAL A 174 11.18 -9.81 26.60
C VAL A 174 10.44 -11.15 26.53
N PHE A 175 10.06 -11.59 25.33
CA PHE A 175 9.35 -12.84 25.10
C PHE A 175 10.14 -13.74 24.14
N THR A 176 10.32 -15.01 24.52
CA THR A 176 10.96 -16.01 23.66
C THR A 176 9.98 -16.64 22.67
N ASN A 177 8.67 -16.48 22.90
CA ASN A 177 7.59 -16.92 22.02
C ASN A 177 6.33 -16.05 22.26
N ILE A 178 5.52 -15.81 21.22
CA ILE A 178 4.27 -15.04 21.25
C ILE A 178 3.25 -15.57 22.27
N THR A 179 3.31 -16.86 22.65
CA THR A 179 2.45 -17.43 23.69
C THR A 179 2.62 -16.75 25.04
N GLN A 180 3.81 -16.22 25.34
CA GLN A 180 4.08 -15.48 26.58
C GLN A 180 3.43 -14.08 26.58
N LEU A 181 3.12 -13.52 25.41
CA LEU A 181 2.41 -12.25 25.31
C LEU A 181 0.94 -12.39 25.75
N TYR A 182 0.32 -13.55 25.51
CA TYR A 182 -1.05 -13.83 25.93
C TYR A 182 -1.21 -13.94 27.46
N GLU A 183 -0.11 -14.10 28.20
CA GLU A 183 -0.12 -14.14 29.66
C GLU A 183 -0.14 -12.74 30.31
N GLY A 184 -0.05 -11.67 29.51
CA GLY A 184 -0.08 -10.29 29.97
C GLY A 184 1.30 -9.70 30.29
N VAL A 185 1.39 -8.37 30.21
CA VAL A 185 2.62 -7.61 30.43
C VAL A 185 2.33 -6.49 31.41
N ALA A 186 3.16 -6.36 32.45
CA ALA A 186 3.08 -5.28 33.43
C ALA A 186 4.23 -4.28 33.20
N ILE A 187 3.87 -3.07 32.78
CA ILE A 187 4.82 -1.98 32.56
C ILE A 187 4.72 -1.04 33.77
N SER A 188 5.81 -0.92 34.54
CA SER A 188 5.90 -0.03 35.69
C SER A 188 6.78 1.17 35.33
N ILE A 189 6.22 2.36 35.45
CA ILE A 189 6.88 3.62 35.11
C ILE A 189 7.05 4.44 36.39
N ASP A 190 8.29 4.64 36.82
CA ASP A 190 8.63 5.52 37.94
C ASP A 190 9.05 6.90 37.39
N LEU A 191 8.13 7.86 37.50
CA LEU A 191 8.32 9.21 37.02
C LEU A 191 9.19 10.09 37.94
N GLU A 192 9.42 9.68 39.21
CA GLU A 192 10.27 10.44 40.13
C GLU A 192 11.76 10.22 39.84
N ASN A 193 12.14 8.99 39.50
CA ASN A 193 13.53 8.63 39.22
C ASN A 193 13.87 8.56 37.72
N GLY A 194 12.89 8.78 36.84
CA GLY A 194 13.07 8.68 35.39
C GLY A 194 13.41 7.26 34.91
N GLN A 195 13.13 6.25 35.73
CA GLN A 195 13.41 4.84 35.41
C GLN A 195 12.14 4.15 34.93
N TYR A 196 12.28 3.34 33.90
CA TYR A 196 11.23 2.47 33.39
C TYR A 196 11.63 1.02 33.56
N GLN A 197 10.71 0.20 34.07
CA GLN A 197 10.92 -1.23 34.22
C GLN A 197 9.76 -1.98 33.58
N VAL A 198 10.09 -2.88 32.66
CA VAL A 198 9.13 -3.82 32.06
C VAL A 198 9.26 -5.14 32.81
N THR A 199 8.16 -5.59 33.42
CA THR A 199 8.12 -6.85 34.18
C THR A 199 7.01 -7.76 33.66
N ARG A 200 7.23 -9.08 33.77
CA ARG A 200 6.14 -10.04 33.57
C ARG A 200 5.28 -10.06 34.81
N ASP A 201 3.96 -10.08 34.64
CA ASP A 201 3.02 -10.10 35.75
C ASP A 201 3.34 -11.29 36.68
N GLY A 202 3.79 -11.00 37.89
CA GLY A 202 4.04 -12.00 38.94
C GLY A 202 5.42 -12.67 39.01
N ARG A 203 6.43 -12.32 38.19
CA ARG A 203 7.82 -12.79 38.40
C ARG A 203 8.85 -11.68 38.19
N ALA A 204 9.54 -11.33 39.28
CA ALA A 204 10.66 -10.42 39.27
C ALA A 204 11.83 -11.01 38.46
N GLY A 205 12.25 -10.29 37.42
CA GLY A 205 13.52 -10.54 36.75
C GLY A 205 13.42 -10.56 35.23
N VAL A 206 13.47 -9.38 34.61
CA VAL A 206 14.14 -9.24 33.31
C VAL A 206 14.92 -7.93 33.35
N HIS A 207 16.25 -8.04 33.31
CA HIS A 207 17.11 -6.91 32.97
C HIS A 207 16.92 -6.65 31.47
N ALA A 208 16.30 -5.53 31.11
CA ALA A 208 16.21 -5.11 29.72
C ALA A 208 17.61 -4.72 29.22
N LEU A 209 18.31 -5.63 28.54
CA LEU A 209 19.41 -5.26 27.65
C LEU A 209 18.78 -4.70 26.37
N ALA A 210 18.84 -3.37 26.22
CA ALA A 210 18.53 -2.71 24.97
C ALA A 210 19.71 -2.92 24.01
N ALA A 211 19.51 -3.71 22.97
CA ALA A 211 20.38 -3.72 21.81
C ALA A 211 19.59 -3.13 20.64
N ALA A 212 20.00 -1.97 20.16
CA ALA A 212 19.62 -1.50 18.83
C ALA A 212 20.25 -2.50 17.84
N VAL A 213 19.40 -3.21 17.10
CA VAL A 213 19.90 -4.12 16.06
C VAL A 213 20.13 -3.27 14.81
N LYS A 214 21.41 -3.16 14.45
CA LYS A 214 21.87 -2.53 13.21
C LYS A 214 21.74 -3.49 12.02
#